data_AF-A0A7V6HHB4-F1
#
_entry.id   AF-A0A7V6HHB4-F1
#
_cell.length_a   1.000
_cell.length_b   1.000
_cell.length_c   1.000
_cell.angle_alpha   90.00
_cell.angle_beta   90.00
_cell.angle_gamma   90.00
#
_symmetry.space_group_name_H-M   'P 1'
#
loop_
_entity.id
_entity.type
_entity.pdbx_description
1 polymer ?
#
loop_
_entity_poly.entity_id
_entity_poly.type
_entity_poly.pdbx_seq_one_letter_code
_entity_poly.pdbx_strand_id
1 'polypeptide(L)'
;MSMRPVVAWTIIVAVILLLALFVVSMFVPWTPINCRHEDVDITTGRLRHSRYFLFCKVSERIEDSPVTKMLPPDILRRRTPEWRRVNTFSPGVHHSPRYTFHGAIHQIHTLVTVWDMANEYGFSDELKQKTALDVLAIWQQSGSCFLAGDYIRCLRDLADEATRQRILTALPKLKMPLVETNGTDVVCTMFFPNGQPMDRIHGYVDKHGKFIRHGVWERWAKDGTRVLHGHFENGERHGRRFEWDYDGKLSSINVYNHGELIEYASKNLEDHPDFKAAQQLSERDGVSAARDPNTVSDAQALEIAEATFRYQFLHNASGRQQEAAAYFLSLFGQDPDDAFLKRFEGHKPPIQKGSAFVVGKGLKFRVERIKRVSDTKVEVSGGYYEAGLSSSGNTYIVELKEGKWVVTGDTMHWISWNRETWSAGALADVPSQRLDVGYCLRSGGSSRPEILHPKLCPRNVRLDVRAIEFQ
;
A
#
# COMPACT_ATOMS: atom_id res chain seq x y z
N MET A 1 37.02 -36.55 -39.84
CA MET A 1 35.68 -36.98 -40.27
C MET A 1 34.90 -35.75 -40.74
N SER A 2 34.64 -35.63 -42.05
CA SER A 2 33.77 -34.56 -42.57
C SER A 2 32.33 -34.88 -42.25
N MET A 3 31.67 -34.03 -41.46
CA MET A 3 30.24 -34.17 -41.17
C MET A 3 29.45 -34.04 -42.48
N ARG A 4 28.53 -34.96 -42.77
CA ARG A 4 27.74 -34.92 -44.01
C ARG A 4 26.91 -33.62 -44.05
N PRO A 5 26.83 -32.91 -45.19
CA PRO A 5 26.13 -31.62 -45.31
C PRO A 5 24.69 -31.63 -44.78
N VAL A 6 23.99 -32.77 -44.92
CA VAL A 6 22.63 -32.95 -44.40
C VAL A 6 22.55 -32.83 -42.88
N VAL A 7 23.52 -33.40 -42.16
CA VAL A 7 23.55 -33.33 -40.68
C VAL A 7 23.76 -31.88 -40.22
N ALA A 8 24.61 -31.11 -40.92
CA ALA A 8 24.83 -29.71 -40.62
C ALA A 8 23.55 -28.87 -40.80
N TRP A 9 22.83 -29.06 -41.90
CA TRP A 9 21.56 -28.36 -42.15
C TRP A 9 20.48 -28.71 -41.12
N THR A 10 20.34 -29.98 -40.75
CA THR A 10 19.39 -30.39 -39.71
C THR A 10 19.70 -29.72 -38.37
N ILE A 11 20.97 -29.63 -37.98
CA ILE A 11 21.39 -28.94 -36.75
C ILE A 11 21.05 -27.44 -36.83
N ILE A 12 21.36 -26.78 -37.94
CA ILE A 12 21.07 -25.35 -38.13
C ILE A 12 19.57 -25.07 -38.02
N VAL A 13 18.73 -25.85 -38.71
CA VAL A 13 17.26 -25.69 -38.65
C VAL A 13 16.75 -25.92 -37.23
N ALA A 14 17.24 -26.96 -36.53
CA ALA A 14 16.87 -27.21 -35.15
C ALA A 14 17.24 -26.04 -34.22
N VAL A 15 18.44 -25.46 -34.39
CA VAL A 15 18.88 -24.28 -33.62
C VAL A 15 18.01 -23.06 -33.93
N ILE A 16 17.68 -22.79 -35.19
CA ILE A 16 16.81 -21.67 -35.57
C ILE A 16 15.42 -21.83 -34.96
N LEU A 17 14.83 -23.03 -35.03
CA LEU A 17 13.52 -23.29 -34.42
C LEU A 17 13.57 -23.12 -32.90
N LEU A 18 14.63 -23.61 -32.26
CA LEU A 18 14.83 -23.42 -30.81
C LEU A 18 14.96 -21.94 -30.45
N LEU A 19 15.75 -21.17 -31.19
CA LEU A 19 15.88 -19.72 -31.01
C LEU A 19 14.56 -18.99 -31.25
N ALA A 20 13.81 -19.37 -32.29
CA ALA A 20 12.51 -18.80 -32.57
C ALA A 20 11.54 -18.99 -31.40
N LEU A 21 11.57 -20.14 -30.70
CA LEU A 21 10.76 -20.36 -29.50
C LEU A 21 11.13 -19.41 -28.35
N PHE A 22 12.42 -19.10 -28.17
CA PHE A 22 12.87 -18.09 -27.22
C PHE A 22 12.43 -16.68 -27.63
N VAL A 23 12.61 -16.32 -28.90
CA VAL A 23 12.25 -15.00 -29.44
C VAL A 23 10.74 -14.76 -29.37
N VAL A 24 9.92 -15.73 -29.78
CA VAL A 24 8.45 -15.64 -29.70
C VAL A 24 7.99 -15.41 -28.26
N SER A 25 8.64 -16.03 -27.27
CA SER A 25 8.29 -15.81 -25.85
C SER A 25 8.54 -14.39 -25.35
N MET A 26 9.38 -13.61 -26.04
CA MET A 26 9.59 -12.19 -25.76
C MET A 26 8.49 -11.29 -26.35
N PHE A 27 7.91 -11.68 -27.49
CA PHE A 27 6.87 -10.92 -28.18
C PHE A 27 5.44 -11.31 -27.80
N VAL A 28 5.25 -12.52 -27.27
CA VAL A 28 3.97 -13.01 -26.76
C VAL A 28 4.10 -13.29 -25.27
N PRO A 29 4.09 -12.22 -24.44
CA PRO A 29 4.34 -12.34 -23.01
C PRO A 29 3.25 -13.17 -22.33
N TRP A 30 3.62 -13.75 -21.19
CA TRP A 30 2.76 -14.55 -20.32
C TRP A 30 2.23 -15.85 -20.91
N THR A 31 2.77 -16.28 -22.05
CA THR A 31 2.45 -17.58 -22.64
C THR A 31 3.19 -18.72 -21.92
N PRO A 32 2.60 -19.93 -21.85
CA PRO A 32 3.28 -21.11 -21.33
C PRO A 32 4.48 -21.61 -22.16
N ILE A 33 4.87 -20.90 -23.23
CA ILE A 33 6.04 -21.21 -24.06
C ILE A 33 7.32 -21.08 -23.21
N ASN A 34 7.41 -20.02 -22.41
CA ASN A 34 8.52 -19.78 -21.50
C ASN A 34 8.06 -18.80 -20.42
N CYS A 35 7.50 -19.30 -19.32
CA CYS A 35 7.01 -18.44 -18.25
C CYS A 35 7.27 -19.02 -16.86
N ARG A 36 7.28 -18.14 -15.86
CA ARG A 36 7.25 -18.49 -14.45
C ARG A 36 5.90 -18.08 -13.89
N HIS A 37 5.24 -19.00 -13.18
CA HIS A 37 4.02 -18.75 -12.44
C HIS A 37 4.33 -18.69 -10.95
N GLU A 38 3.68 -17.77 -10.26
CA GLU A 38 3.66 -17.70 -8.81
C GLU A 38 2.21 -17.79 -8.35
N ASP A 39 1.90 -18.79 -7.53
CA ASP A 39 0.59 -18.99 -6.92
C ASP A 39 0.72 -18.87 -5.39
N VAL A 40 -0.37 -18.46 -4.75
CA VAL A 40 -0.55 -18.49 -3.30
C VAL A 40 -1.66 -19.48 -2.96
N ASP A 41 -1.45 -20.32 -1.96
CA ASP A 41 -2.52 -21.09 -1.34
C ASP A 41 -3.27 -20.17 -0.37
N ILE A 42 -4.48 -19.74 -0.71
CA ILE A 42 -5.24 -18.80 0.12
C ILE A 42 -5.74 -19.42 1.42
N THR A 43 -5.56 -20.73 1.62
CA THR A 43 -5.98 -21.43 2.84
C THR A 43 -4.86 -21.54 3.88
N THR A 44 -3.59 -21.50 3.46
CA THR A 44 -2.41 -21.69 4.32
C THR A 44 -1.31 -20.63 4.13
N GLY A 45 -1.41 -19.79 3.10
CA GLY A 45 -0.40 -18.81 2.72
C GLY A 45 0.84 -19.41 2.06
N ARG A 46 0.87 -20.71 1.75
CA ARG A 46 2.00 -21.33 1.05
C ARG A 46 2.19 -20.74 -0.33
N LEU A 47 3.43 -20.74 -0.81
CA LEU A 47 3.78 -20.24 -2.14
C LEU A 47 4.10 -21.42 -3.05
N ARG A 48 3.66 -21.34 -4.31
CA ARG A 48 4.02 -22.28 -5.36
C ARG A 48 4.63 -21.53 -6.53
N HIS A 49 5.83 -21.93 -6.89
CA HIS A 49 6.59 -21.42 -8.02
C HIS A 49 6.65 -22.50 -9.09
N SER A 50 6.11 -22.24 -10.27
CA SER A 50 6.14 -23.19 -11.38
C SER A 50 6.86 -22.60 -12.58
N ARG A 51 7.67 -23.40 -13.27
CA ARG A 51 8.30 -23.04 -14.54
C ARG A 51 7.66 -23.82 -15.67
N TYR A 52 7.30 -23.11 -16.73
CA TYR A 52 6.79 -23.71 -17.96
C TYR A 52 7.78 -23.46 -19.10
N PHE A 53 7.99 -24.49 -19.91
CA PHE A 53 8.72 -24.43 -21.16
C PHE A 53 7.96 -25.26 -22.19
N LEU A 54 7.64 -24.67 -23.34
CA LEU A 54 6.85 -25.30 -24.40
C LEU A 54 5.56 -25.96 -23.88
N PHE A 55 4.80 -25.22 -23.06
CA PHE A 55 3.54 -25.66 -22.44
C PHE A 55 3.68 -26.81 -21.43
N CYS A 56 4.90 -27.33 -21.21
CA CYS A 56 5.18 -28.34 -20.21
C CYS A 56 5.66 -27.69 -18.90
N LYS A 57 5.10 -28.13 -17.78
CA LYS A 57 5.60 -27.76 -16.44
C LYS A 57 6.92 -28.48 -16.19
N VAL A 58 8.04 -27.77 -16.31
CA VAL A 58 9.39 -28.34 -16.18
C VAL A 58 9.92 -28.30 -14.74
N SER A 59 9.39 -27.41 -13.90
CA SER A 59 9.68 -27.44 -12.47
C SER A 59 8.53 -26.88 -11.64
N GLU A 60 8.44 -27.35 -10.41
CA GLU A 60 7.51 -26.87 -9.39
C GLU A 60 8.21 -26.90 -8.02
N ARG A 61 8.11 -25.79 -7.29
CA ARG A 61 8.59 -25.67 -5.92
C ARG A 61 7.47 -25.12 -5.05
N ILE A 62 7.19 -25.78 -3.94
CA ILE A 62 6.28 -25.30 -2.90
C ILE A 62 7.12 -24.92 -1.68
N GLU A 63 6.88 -23.75 -1.11
CA GLU A 63 7.59 -23.27 0.07
C GLU A 63 6.63 -22.64 1.08
N ASP A 64 6.95 -22.82 2.37
CA ASP A 64 6.20 -22.19 3.46
C ASP A 64 6.56 -20.70 3.54
N SER A 65 5.54 -19.85 3.46
CA SER A 65 5.72 -18.41 3.63
C SER A 65 5.84 -18.04 5.11
N PRO A 66 6.25 -16.81 5.44
CA PRO A 66 6.17 -16.31 6.81
C PRO A 66 4.77 -16.41 7.42
N VAL A 67 3.70 -16.21 6.62
CA VAL A 67 2.31 -16.43 7.06
C VAL A 67 2.08 -17.90 7.41
N THR A 68 2.52 -18.83 6.57
CA THR A 68 2.38 -20.27 6.82
C THR A 68 3.09 -20.71 8.10
N LYS A 69 4.29 -20.15 8.36
CA LYS A 69 5.08 -20.47 9.55
C LYS A 69 4.44 -20.01 10.85
N MET A 70 3.51 -19.06 10.80
CA MET A 70 2.73 -18.62 11.96
C MET A 70 1.48 -19.47 12.20
N LEU A 71 1.15 -20.42 11.31
CA LEU A 71 -0.03 -21.25 11.46
C LEU A 71 0.23 -22.46 12.36
N PRO A 72 -0.74 -22.83 13.22
CA PRO A 72 -0.73 -24.11 13.92
C PRO A 72 -0.57 -25.31 12.96
N PRO A 73 0.25 -26.32 13.32
CA PRO A 73 0.48 -27.49 12.47
C PRO A 73 -0.78 -28.27 12.11
N ASP A 74 -1.82 -28.24 12.94
CA ASP A 74 -3.09 -28.91 12.69
C ASP A 74 -3.90 -28.25 11.57
N ILE A 75 -3.84 -26.91 11.44
CA ILE A 75 -4.45 -26.19 10.31
C ILE A 75 -3.78 -26.61 9.00
N LEU A 76 -2.46 -26.71 8.98
CA LEU A 76 -1.70 -27.11 7.78
C LEU A 76 -2.00 -28.54 7.32
N ARG A 77 -2.36 -29.44 8.25
CA ARG A 77 -2.69 -30.84 7.94
C ARG A 77 -4.13 -31.04 7.48
N ARG A 78 -5.07 -30.22 7.96
CA ARG A 78 -6.51 -30.39 7.72
C ARG A 78 -7.02 -29.71 6.46
N ARG A 79 -6.33 -28.67 5.97
CA ARG A 79 -6.82 -27.86 4.84
C ARG A 79 -6.36 -28.43 3.50
N THR A 80 -7.28 -28.48 2.55
CA THR A 80 -6.95 -28.76 1.15
C THR A 80 -6.45 -27.46 0.52
N PRO A 81 -5.27 -27.45 -0.13
CA PRO A 81 -4.72 -26.24 -0.74
C PRO A 81 -5.65 -25.65 -1.79
N GLU A 82 -5.82 -24.33 -1.76
CA GLU A 82 -6.59 -23.58 -2.74
C GLU A 82 -5.65 -22.58 -3.45
N TRP A 83 -4.96 -23.08 -4.47
CA TRP A 83 -3.98 -22.31 -5.22
C TRP A 83 -4.62 -21.24 -6.10
N ARG A 84 -4.22 -19.98 -5.91
CA ARG A 84 -4.63 -18.83 -6.70
C ARG A 84 -3.42 -18.19 -7.37
N ARG A 85 -3.52 -17.91 -8.67
CA ARG A 85 -2.47 -17.24 -9.43
C ARG A 85 -2.27 -15.81 -8.93
N VAL A 86 -1.02 -15.48 -8.62
CA VAL A 86 -0.58 -14.14 -8.20
C VAL A 86 0.16 -13.45 -9.34
N ASN A 87 1.16 -14.12 -9.92
CA ASN A 87 1.99 -13.55 -10.97
C ASN A 87 2.28 -14.53 -12.11
N THR A 88 2.46 -13.98 -13.31
CA THR A 88 3.05 -14.66 -14.46
C THR A 88 4.14 -13.78 -15.05
N PHE A 89 5.35 -14.32 -15.16
CA PHE A 89 6.52 -13.63 -15.71
C PHE A 89 7.04 -14.33 -16.95
N SER A 90 7.42 -13.57 -17.96
CA SER A 90 8.11 -14.06 -19.16
C SER A 90 9.52 -13.46 -19.23
N PRO A 91 10.47 -14.11 -19.94
CA PRO A 91 11.79 -13.55 -20.17
C PRO A 91 11.70 -12.11 -20.71
N GLY A 92 12.44 -11.19 -20.08
CA GLY A 92 12.47 -9.77 -20.48
C GLY A 92 11.25 -8.94 -20.04
N VAL A 93 10.26 -9.54 -19.35
CA VAL A 93 9.05 -8.85 -18.92
C VAL A 93 8.95 -8.84 -17.40
N HIS A 94 9.03 -7.64 -16.82
CA HIS A 94 9.01 -7.43 -15.36
C HIS A 94 7.61 -7.17 -14.80
N HIS A 95 6.57 -7.15 -15.63
CA HIS A 95 5.19 -6.96 -15.20
C HIS A 95 4.35 -8.22 -15.47
N SER A 96 3.38 -8.47 -14.60
CA SER A 96 2.45 -9.59 -14.69
C SER A 96 1.07 -9.08 -15.09
N PRO A 97 0.21 -9.91 -15.71
CA PRO A 97 -1.21 -9.63 -15.80
C PRO A 97 -1.77 -9.36 -14.39
N ARG A 98 -2.79 -8.51 -14.32
CA ARG A 98 -3.49 -8.18 -13.07
C ARG A 98 -4.42 -9.33 -12.67
N TYR A 99 -3.90 -10.29 -11.91
CA TYR A 99 -4.70 -11.32 -11.27
C TYR A 99 -5.45 -10.80 -10.05
N THR A 100 -6.54 -11.47 -9.66
CA THR A 100 -7.36 -11.09 -8.49
C THR A 100 -6.58 -11.11 -7.17
N PHE A 101 -5.52 -11.93 -7.11
CA PHE A 101 -4.62 -12.07 -5.96
C PHE A 101 -3.23 -11.49 -6.22
N HIS A 102 -3.06 -10.62 -7.22
CA HIS A 102 -1.75 -10.10 -7.66
C HIS A 102 -0.91 -9.48 -6.53
N GLY A 103 -1.56 -8.88 -5.52
CA GLY A 103 -0.89 -8.31 -4.35
C GLY A 103 -0.53 -9.29 -3.23
N ALA A 104 -0.97 -10.55 -3.27
CA ALA A 104 -0.91 -11.45 -2.11
C ALA A 104 0.52 -11.75 -1.62
N ILE A 105 1.46 -12.03 -2.52
CA ILE A 105 2.87 -12.27 -2.14
C ILE A 105 3.50 -11.00 -1.54
N HIS A 106 3.25 -9.84 -2.15
CA HIS A 106 3.72 -8.56 -1.59
C HIS A 106 3.11 -8.26 -0.22
N GLN A 107 1.84 -8.60 -0.01
CA GLN A 107 1.15 -8.48 1.27
C GLN A 107 1.76 -9.36 2.36
N ILE A 108 2.15 -10.60 2.04
CA ILE A 108 2.88 -11.46 2.98
C ILE A 108 4.17 -10.77 3.45
N HIS A 109 4.96 -10.23 2.53
CA HIS A 109 6.20 -9.52 2.89
C HIS A 109 5.92 -8.25 3.70
N THR A 110 4.90 -7.49 3.32
CA THR A 110 4.49 -6.27 4.04
C THR A 110 4.05 -6.59 5.46
N LEU A 111 3.34 -7.70 5.66
CA LEU A 111 2.90 -8.15 6.98
C LEU A 111 4.08 -8.54 7.87
N VAL A 112 5.13 -9.16 7.32
CA VAL A 112 6.37 -9.43 8.08
C VAL A 112 7.04 -8.14 8.52
N THR A 113 7.18 -7.15 7.63
CA THR A 113 7.72 -5.85 8.00
C THR A 113 6.90 -5.19 9.12
N VAL A 114 5.58 -5.31 9.06
CA VAL A 114 4.69 -4.86 10.14
C VAL A 114 4.99 -5.58 11.45
N TRP A 115 5.13 -6.90 11.43
CA TRP A 115 5.48 -7.67 12.64
C TRP A 115 6.83 -7.28 13.21
N ASP A 116 7.83 -7.08 12.36
CA ASP A 116 9.17 -6.69 12.78
C ASP A 116 9.16 -5.32 13.46
N MET A 117 8.46 -4.34 12.88
CA MET A 117 8.25 -3.03 13.50
C MET A 117 7.43 -3.12 14.79
N ALA A 118 6.42 -3.98 14.81
CA ALA A 118 5.51 -4.11 15.96
C ALA A 118 6.16 -4.83 17.15
N ASN A 119 7.22 -5.62 16.94
CA ASN A 119 7.97 -6.24 18.03
C ASN A 119 8.53 -5.20 19.01
N GLU A 120 8.90 -4.00 18.53
CA GLU A 120 9.34 -2.88 19.38
C GLU A 120 8.26 -2.42 20.36
N TYR A 121 7.00 -2.74 20.07
CA TYR A 121 5.83 -2.39 20.88
C TYR A 121 5.18 -3.60 21.57
N GLY A 122 5.87 -4.74 21.66
CA GLY A 122 5.38 -5.93 22.36
C GLY A 122 4.36 -6.77 21.59
N PHE A 123 4.40 -6.75 20.25
CA PHE A 123 3.53 -7.57 19.41
C PHE A 123 3.90 -9.07 19.50
N SER A 124 3.12 -9.82 20.27
CA SER A 124 3.41 -11.22 20.58
C SER A 124 3.23 -12.16 19.37
N ASP A 125 3.78 -13.38 19.46
CA ASP A 125 3.64 -14.38 18.40
C ASP A 125 2.18 -14.82 18.21
N GLU A 126 1.36 -14.79 19.27
CA GLU A 126 -0.08 -15.03 19.18
C GLU A 126 -0.79 -13.97 18.33
N LEU A 127 -0.36 -12.70 18.41
CA LEU A 127 -0.89 -11.62 17.55
C LEU A 127 -0.41 -11.77 16.10
N LYS A 128 0.83 -12.24 15.87
CA LYS A 128 1.33 -12.56 14.52
C LYS A 128 0.52 -13.70 13.91
N GLN A 129 0.30 -14.78 14.66
CA GLN A 129 -0.58 -15.88 14.26
C GLN A 129 -2.00 -15.39 13.98
N LYS A 130 -2.58 -14.56 14.84
CA LYS A 130 -3.92 -14.00 14.66
C LYS A 130 -4.01 -13.19 13.36
N THR A 131 -3.09 -12.27 13.12
CA THR A 131 -3.09 -11.44 11.90
C THR A 131 -2.81 -12.26 10.63
N ALA A 132 -2.00 -13.31 10.70
CA ALA A 132 -1.84 -14.28 9.62
C ALA A 132 -3.17 -14.98 9.28
N LEU A 133 -3.90 -15.47 10.29
CA LEU A 133 -5.22 -16.08 10.12
C LEU A 133 -6.25 -15.11 9.56
N ASP A 134 -6.24 -13.85 10.02
CA ASP A 134 -7.16 -12.81 9.55
C ASP A 134 -6.94 -12.50 8.06
N VAL A 135 -5.68 -12.37 7.62
CA VAL A 135 -5.37 -12.13 6.20
C VAL A 135 -5.86 -13.28 5.32
N LEU A 136 -5.65 -14.53 5.74
CA LEU A 136 -6.16 -15.70 5.01
C LEU A 136 -7.69 -15.70 4.95
N ALA A 137 -8.35 -15.40 6.07
CA ALA A 137 -9.81 -15.30 6.13
C ALA A 137 -10.34 -14.20 5.19
N ILE A 138 -9.69 -13.04 5.14
CA ILE A 138 -10.05 -11.94 4.24
C ILE A 138 -9.87 -12.33 2.76
N TRP A 139 -8.79 -13.01 2.40
CA TRP A 139 -8.59 -13.53 1.04
C TRP A 139 -9.69 -14.52 0.63
N GLN A 140 -10.00 -15.47 1.51
CA GLN A 140 -11.04 -16.48 1.26
C GLN A 140 -12.42 -15.85 1.11
N GLN A 141 -12.79 -14.94 2.03
CA GLN A 141 -14.13 -14.34 2.06
C GLN A 141 -14.34 -13.32 0.92
N SER A 142 -13.35 -12.47 0.68
CA SER A 142 -13.46 -11.41 -0.34
C SER A 142 -13.25 -11.96 -1.75
N GLY A 143 -12.51 -13.06 -1.89
CA GLY A 143 -12.09 -13.60 -3.18
C GLY A 143 -11.04 -12.75 -3.89
N SER A 144 -10.35 -11.86 -3.17
CA SER A 144 -9.32 -10.96 -3.73
C SER A 144 -8.27 -10.56 -2.69
N CYS A 145 -7.17 -9.94 -3.13
CA CYS A 145 -6.17 -9.39 -2.22
C CYS A 145 -6.50 -7.98 -1.68
N PHE A 146 -7.45 -7.24 -2.24
CA PHE A 146 -7.59 -5.80 -1.95
C PHE A 146 -7.86 -5.49 -0.48
N LEU A 147 -8.84 -6.17 0.12
CA LEU A 147 -9.21 -5.93 1.53
C LEU A 147 -8.09 -6.33 2.50
N ALA A 148 -7.30 -7.36 2.18
CA ALA A 148 -6.14 -7.71 3.00
C ALA A 148 -5.08 -6.59 2.96
N GLY A 149 -4.98 -5.87 1.84
CA GLY A 149 -4.11 -4.69 1.73
C GLY A 149 -4.54 -3.56 2.66
N ASP A 150 -5.85 -3.31 2.75
CA ASP A 150 -6.40 -2.28 3.65
C ASP A 150 -6.22 -2.67 5.13
N TYR A 151 -6.45 -3.95 5.45
CA TYR A 151 -6.17 -4.53 6.77
C TYR A 151 -4.71 -4.35 7.19
N ILE A 152 -3.75 -4.77 6.34
CA ILE A 152 -2.31 -4.65 6.60
C ILE A 152 -1.89 -3.18 6.69
N ARG A 153 -2.46 -2.29 5.87
CA ARG A 153 -2.17 -0.85 5.96
C ARG A 153 -2.59 -0.27 7.31
N CYS A 154 -3.73 -0.69 7.86
CA CYS A 154 -4.14 -0.27 9.20
C CYS A 154 -3.20 -0.80 10.29
N LEU A 155 -2.66 -2.02 10.15
CA LEU A 155 -1.62 -2.53 11.06
C LEU A 155 -0.30 -1.72 11.00
N ARG A 156 -0.03 -0.97 9.92
CA ARG A 156 1.16 -0.10 9.86
C ARG A 156 1.02 1.17 10.69
N ASP A 157 -0.20 1.54 11.08
CA ASP A 157 -0.47 2.75 11.86
C ASP A 157 -0.12 2.60 13.36
N LEU A 158 0.65 1.56 13.74
CA LEU A 158 1.09 1.30 15.12
C LEU A 158 2.08 2.35 15.68
N ALA A 159 2.59 3.27 14.85
CA ALA A 159 3.45 4.36 15.32
C ALA A 159 2.70 5.35 16.23
N ASP A 160 1.40 5.54 16.00
CA ASP A 160 0.53 6.40 16.80
C ASP A 160 0.08 5.62 18.06
N GLU A 161 0.47 6.07 19.26
CA GLU A 161 0.19 5.36 20.52
C GLU A 161 -1.29 5.08 20.72
N ALA A 162 -2.17 6.07 20.50
CA ALA A 162 -3.61 5.89 20.70
C ALA A 162 -4.20 4.86 19.72
N THR A 163 -3.75 4.86 18.47
CA THR A 163 -4.14 3.86 17.46
C THR A 163 -3.58 2.49 17.80
N ARG A 164 -2.31 2.42 18.22
CA ARG A 164 -1.67 1.20 18.69
C ARG A 164 -2.43 0.55 19.85
N GLN A 165 -2.75 1.30 20.89
CA GLN A 165 -3.49 0.77 22.04
C GLN A 165 -4.88 0.26 21.65
N ARG A 166 -5.57 0.99 20.75
CA ARG A 166 -6.86 0.53 20.20
C ARG A 166 -6.72 -0.80 19.45
N ILE A 167 -5.72 -0.91 18.58
CA ILE A 167 -5.45 -2.15 17.82
C ILE A 167 -5.11 -3.30 18.78
N LEU A 168 -4.16 -3.12 19.70
CA LEU A 168 -3.73 -4.17 20.63
C LEU A 168 -4.88 -4.63 21.55
N THR A 169 -5.79 -3.72 21.89
CA THR A 169 -6.98 -4.05 22.71
C THR A 169 -8.07 -4.77 21.91
N ALA A 170 -8.29 -4.38 20.65
CA ALA A 170 -9.36 -4.91 19.82
C ALA A 170 -8.98 -6.25 19.17
N LEU A 171 -7.78 -6.33 18.61
CA LEU A 171 -7.32 -7.42 17.74
C LEU A 171 -7.50 -8.83 18.32
N PRO A 172 -7.17 -9.12 19.60
CA PRO A 172 -7.40 -10.45 20.19
C PRO A 172 -8.88 -10.87 20.23
N LYS A 173 -9.80 -9.89 20.26
CA LYS A 173 -11.24 -10.09 20.42
C LYS A 173 -11.96 -10.21 19.07
N LEU A 174 -11.29 -9.84 17.97
CA LEU A 174 -11.90 -9.84 16.64
C LEU A 174 -12.12 -11.27 16.13
N LYS A 175 -13.36 -11.56 15.74
CA LYS A 175 -13.71 -12.74 14.94
C LYS A 175 -13.63 -12.35 13.47
N MET A 176 -12.78 -13.03 12.70
CA MET A 176 -12.56 -12.73 11.29
C MET A 176 -12.85 -13.96 10.41
N PRO A 177 -13.89 -13.92 9.56
CA PRO A 177 -15.02 -12.99 9.63
C PRO A 177 -15.88 -13.24 10.89
N LEU A 178 -16.65 -12.24 11.32
CA LEU A 178 -17.80 -12.45 12.19
C LEU A 178 -18.96 -12.92 11.31
N VAL A 179 -19.44 -14.13 11.57
CA VAL A 179 -20.57 -14.73 10.86
C VAL A 179 -21.76 -14.75 11.80
N GLU A 180 -22.81 -14.02 11.43
CA GLU A 180 -24.09 -13.97 12.14
C GLU A 180 -25.12 -14.71 11.29
N THR A 181 -25.85 -15.66 11.88
CA THR A 181 -26.82 -16.50 11.16
C THR A 181 -28.22 -16.36 11.74
N ASN A 182 -29.22 -16.14 10.89
CA ASN A 182 -30.64 -16.16 11.25
C ASN A 182 -31.40 -17.06 10.26
N GLY A 183 -31.56 -18.34 10.60
CA GLY A 183 -32.10 -19.32 9.66
C GLY A 183 -31.14 -19.56 8.49
N THR A 184 -31.59 -19.25 7.27
CA THR A 184 -30.73 -19.35 6.07
C THR A 184 -29.96 -18.06 5.79
N ASP A 185 -30.37 -16.94 6.39
CA ASP A 185 -29.70 -15.65 6.21
C ASP A 185 -28.40 -15.62 6.99
N VAL A 186 -27.35 -15.14 6.32
CA VAL A 186 -26.01 -15.02 6.86
C VAL A 186 -25.49 -13.60 6.62
N VAL A 187 -24.96 -12.98 7.67
CA VAL A 187 -24.22 -11.73 7.57
C VAL A 187 -22.76 -12.01 7.92
N CYS A 188 -21.88 -11.73 6.97
CA CYS A 188 -20.43 -11.83 7.16
C CYS A 188 -19.86 -10.43 7.30
N THR A 189 -19.23 -10.14 8.45
CA THR A 189 -18.54 -8.87 8.70
C THR A 189 -17.04 -9.10 8.85
N MET A 190 -16.25 -8.37 8.04
CA MET A 190 -14.80 -8.26 8.20
C MET A 190 -14.47 -6.95 8.89
N PHE A 191 -13.38 -6.93 9.66
CA PHE A 191 -12.99 -5.77 10.48
C PHE A 191 -11.58 -5.30 10.13
N PHE A 192 -11.33 -4.01 10.38
CA PHE A 192 -9.98 -3.52 10.56
C PHE A 192 -9.40 -4.00 11.89
N PRO A 193 -8.07 -3.99 12.06
CA PRO A 193 -7.41 -4.34 13.32
C PRO A 193 -7.86 -3.49 14.53
N ASN A 194 -8.35 -2.28 14.30
CA ASN A 194 -8.90 -1.39 15.34
C ASN A 194 -10.33 -1.77 15.78
N GLY A 195 -10.93 -2.80 15.15
CA GLY A 195 -12.27 -3.30 15.43
C GLY A 195 -13.40 -2.59 14.69
N GLN A 196 -13.12 -1.59 13.86
CA GLN A 196 -14.14 -1.03 12.98
C GLN A 196 -14.49 -2.00 11.85
N PRO A 197 -15.77 -2.07 11.42
CA PRO A 197 -16.15 -2.82 10.23
C PRO A 197 -15.36 -2.33 9.01
N MET A 198 -14.86 -3.26 8.22
CA MET A 198 -14.20 -2.99 6.94
C MET A 198 -15.15 -3.30 5.79
N ASP A 199 -15.87 -4.43 5.86
CA ASP A 199 -16.76 -4.90 4.80
C ASP A 199 -17.85 -5.76 5.46
N ARG A 200 -19.10 -5.59 5.05
CA ARG A 200 -20.24 -6.37 5.54
C ARG A 200 -21.06 -6.83 4.35
N ILE A 201 -21.29 -8.14 4.27
CA ILE A 201 -22.00 -8.76 3.16
C ILE A 201 -23.11 -9.64 3.70
N HIS A 202 -24.33 -9.39 3.23
CA HIS A 202 -25.46 -10.29 3.42
C HIS A 202 -25.43 -11.43 2.40
N GLY A 203 -25.99 -12.57 2.79
CA GLY A 203 -26.11 -13.73 1.92
C GLY A 203 -26.88 -14.85 2.58
N TYR A 204 -26.77 -16.03 2.01
CA TYR A 204 -27.32 -17.26 2.57
C TYR A 204 -26.38 -18.44 2.34
N VAL A 205 -26.59 -19.55 3.05
CA VAL A 205 -25.85 -20.79 2.80
C VAL A 205 -26.68 -21.67 1.86
N ASP A 206 -26.10 -22.10 0.74
CA ASP A 206 -26.75 -23.03 -0.15
C ASP A 206 -26.82 -24.46 0.42
N LYS A 207 -27.49 -25.36 -0.29
CA LYS A 207 -27.63 -26.78 0.09
C LYS A 207 -26.30 -27.54 0.25
N HIS A 208 -25.19 -26.97 -0.22
CA HIS A 208 -23.84 -27.54 -0.14
C HIS A 208 -23.00 -26.91 0.96
N GLY A 209 -23.56 -26.01 1.77
CA GLY A 209 -22.80 -25.32 2.82
C GLY A 209 -22.00 -24.13 2.29
N LYS A 210 -22.19 -23.70 1.03
CA LYS A 210 -21.46 -22.58 0.45
C LYS A 210 -22.23 -21.28 0.68
N PHE A 211 -21.52 -20.27 1.18
CA PHE A 211 -22.05 -18.92 1.29
C PHE A 211 -22.25 -18.29 -0.10
N ILE A 212 -23.47 -17.85 -0.39
CA ILE A 212 -23.86 -17.14 -1.60
C ILE A 212 -24.22 -15.71 -1.21
N ARG A 213 -23.54 -14.72 -1.80
CA ARG A 213 -23.79 -13.30 -1.55
C ARG A 213 -25.19 -12.93 -2.04
N HIS A 214 -26.01 -12.33 -1.19
CA HIS A 214 -27.39 -11.98 -1.50
C HIS A 214 -27.86 -10.87 -0.55
N GLY A 215 -28.44 -9.80 -1.09
CA GLY A 215 -28.85 -8.62 -0.32
C GLY A 215 -27.74 -7.58 -0.25
N VAL A 216 -27.70 -6.84 0.86
CA VAL A 216 -26.87 -5.63 1.02
C VAL A 216 -25.39 -5.97 1.14
N TRP A 217 -24.55 -5.14 0.52
CA TRP A 217 -23.09 -5.12 0.65
C TRP A 217 -22.61 -3.72 0.98
N GLU A 218 -21.80 -3.60 2.03
CA GLU A 218 -21.27 -2.34 2.53
C GLU A 218 -19.76 -2.44 2.75
N ARG A 219 -19.08 -1.31 2.58
CA ARG A 219 -17.66 -1.17 2.89
C ARG A 219 -17.39 0.17 3.56
N TRP A 220 -16.45 0.14 4.49
CA TRP A 220 -16.00 1.33 5.21
C TRP A 220 -14.49 1.47 5.10
N ALA A 221 -14.03 2.72 5.17
CA ALA A 221 -12.65 3.08 5.41
C ALA A 221 -12.29 2.90 6.89
N LYS A 222 -10.99 2.97 7.19
CA LYS A 222 -10.41 2.70 8.52
C LYS A 222 -10.77 3.71 9.62
N ASP A 223 -11.43 4.80 9.23
CA ASP A 223 -11.98 5.84 10.10
C ASP A 223 -13.48 5.62 10.38
N GLY A 224 -14.11 4.69 9.68
CA GLY A 224 -15.54 4.42 9.73
C GLY A 224 -16.35 5.08 8.61
N THR A 225 -15.72 5.88 7.74
CA THR A 225 -16.40 6.51 6.61
C THR A 225 -16.86 5.44 5.63
N ARG A 226 -18.15 5.42 5.26
CA ARG A 226 -18.66 4.47 4.26
C ARG A 226 -18.09 4.85 2.89
N VAL A 227 -17.51 3.86 2.21
CA VAL A 227 -16.95 4.03 0.85
C VAL A 227 -17.73 3.24 -0.20
N LEU A 228 -18.59 2.30 0.20
CA LEU A 228 -19.41 1.53 -0.73
C LEU A 228 -20.72 1.08 -0.09
N HIS A 229 -21.79 1.11 -0.89
CA HIS A 229 -23.06 0.47 -0.62
C HIS A 229 -23.57 -0.14 -1.93
N GLY A 230 -23.98 -1.40 -1.93
CA GLY A 230 -24.49 -2.06 -3.11
C GLY A 230 -25.32 -3.28 -2.76
N HIS A 231 -25.78 -4.01 -3.78
CA HIS A 231 -26.58 -5.21 -3.59
C HIS A 231 -26.04 -6.37 -4.44
N PHE A 232 -26.24 -7.58 -3.92
CA PHE A 232 -26.06 -8.83 -4.64
C PHE A 232 -27.38 -9.56 -4.76
N GLU A 233 -27.55 -10.30 -5.83
CA GLU A 233 -28.59 -11.30 -5.99
C GLU A 233 -27.94 -12.61 -6.45
N ASN A 234 -28.01 -13.65 -5.61
CA ASN A 234 -27.53 -15.00 -5.90
C ASN A 234 -26.05 -15.08 -6.35
N GLY A 235 -25.21 -14.25 -5.74
CA GLY A 235 -23.77 -14.18 -6.00
C GLY A 235 -23.36 -13.14 -7.04
N GLU A 236 -24.32 -12.53 -7.74
CA GLU A 236 -24.07 -11.56 -8.80
C GLU A 236 -24.43 -10.15 -8.33
N ARG A 237 -23.71 -9.13 -8.84
CA ARG A 237 -24.06 -7.74 -8.52
C ARG A 237 -25.41 -7.41 -9.13
N HIS A 238 -26.30 -6.82 -8.36
CA HIS A 238 -27.63 -6.46 -8.83
C HIS A 238 -28.07 -5.14 -8.21
N GLY A 239 -28.87 -4.35 -8.92
CA GLY A 239 -29.42 -3.09 -8.43
C GLY A 239 -28.39 -1.98 -8.34
N ARG A 240 -28.69 -0.99 -7.48
CA ARG A 240 -27.89 0.22 -7.32
C ARG A 240 -26.67 -0.01 -6.45
N ARG A 241 -25.57 0.64 -6.83
CA ARG A 241 -24.33 0.71 -6.08
C ARG A 241 -23.84 2.16 -6.03
N PHE A 242 -23.59 2.62 -4.81
CA PHE A 242 -23.03 3.92 -4.50
C PHE A 242 -21.59 3.73 -4.02
N GLU A 243 -20.70 4.58 -4.50
CA GLU A 243 -19.32 4.66 -4.02
C GLU A 243 -19.04 6.08 -3.56
N TRP A 244 -18.40 6.19 -2.41
CA TRP A 244 -17.90 7.45 -1.89
C TRP A 244 -16.38 7.39 -1.83
N ASP A 245 -15.74 8.54 -1.99
CA ASP A 245 -14.33 8.68 -1.69
C ASP A 245 -14.07 8.66 -0.17
N TYR A 246 -12.81 8.78 0.21
CA TYR A 246 -12.39 8.76 1.62
C TYR A 246 -12.82 10.01 2.40
N ASP A 247 -13.26 11.07 1.72
CA ASP A 247 -13.79 12.29 2.33
C ASP A 247 -15.32 12.20 2.51
N GLY A 248 -15.92 11.07 2.15
CA GLY A 248 -17.37 10.83 2.22
C GLY A 248 -18.14 11.51 1.10
N LYS A 249 -17.47 12.01 0.05
CA LYS A 249 -18.13 12.59 -1.11
C LYS A 249 -18.47 11.48 -2.11
N LEU A 250 -19.70 11.51 -2.63
CA LEU A 250 -20.16 10.55 -3.63
C LEU A 250 -19.28 10.65 -4.89
N SER A 251 -18.67 9.54 -5.29
CA SER A 251 -17.72 9.46 -6.41
C SER A 251 -18.30 8.75 -7.62
N SER A 252 -19.22 7.79 -7.42
CA SER A 252 -19.96 7.17 -8.52
C SER A 252 -21.29 6.55 -8.10
N ILE A 253 -22.19 6.46 -9.08
CA ILE A 253 -23.44 5.70 -9.02
C ILE A 253 -23.40 4.69 -10.16
N ASN A 254 -23.68 3.43 -9.85
CA ASN A 254 -23.68 2.34 -10.79
C ASN A 254 -24.98 1.54 -10.66
N VAL A 255 -25.53 1.05 -11.76
CA VAL A 255 -26.68 0.13 -11.75
C VAL A 255 -26.27 -1.17 -12.42
N TYR A 256 -26.52 -2.28 -11.74
CA TYR A 256 -26.21 -3.62 -12.25
C TYR A 256 -27.49 -4.45 -12.45
N ASN A 257 -27.47 -5.34 -13.43
CA ASN A 257 -28.46 -6.39 -13.60
C ASN A 257 -27.73 -7.72 -13.79
N HIS A 258 -27.76 -8.59 -12.78
CA HIS A 258 -27.10 -9.91 -12.83
C HIS A 258 -25.62 -9.87 -13.28
N GLY A 259 -24.86 -8.96 -12.68
CA GLY A 259 -23.44 -8.76 -12.96
C GLY A 259 -23.14 -7.84 -14.15
N GLU A 260 -24.10 -7.56 -15.02
CA GLU A 260 -23.95 -6.62 -16.13
C GLU A 260 -24.12 -5.18 -15.65
N LEU A 261 -23.22 -4.29 -16.05
CA LEU A 261 -23.31 -2.86 -15.75
C LEU A 261 -24.25 -2.19 -16.76
N ILE A 262 -25.39 -1.70 -16.27
CA ILE A 262 -26.43 -1.06 -17.08
C ILE A 262 -26.24 0.46 -17.13
N GLU A 263 -25.85 1.06 -16.01
CA GLU A 263 -25.67 2.50 -15.89
C GLU A 263 -24.42 2.83 -15.08
N TYR A 264 -23.71 3.87 -15.50
CA TYR A 264 -22.54 4.40 -14.84
C TYR A 264 -22.57 5.93 -14.87
N ALA A 265 -22.58 6.54 -13.69
CA ALA A 265 -22.46 7.99 -13.51
C ALA A 265 -21.31 8.31 -12.55
N SER A 266 -20.47 9.26 -12.92
CA SER A 266 -19.34 9.77 -12.10
C SER A 266 -19.11 11.27 -12.23
N LYS A 267 -20.00 11.97 -12.95
CA LYS A 267 -19.97 13.43 -13.15
C LYS A 267 -21.37 13.97 -12.96
N ASN A 268 -21.48 15.23 -12.53
CA ASN A 268 -22.75 15.91 -12.26
C ASN A 268 -23.69 15.03 -11.41
N LEU A 269 -23.11 14.39 -10.38
CA LEU A 269 -23.83 13.42 -9.58
C LEU A 269 -25.00 14.07 -8.83
N GLU A 270 -24.90 15.37 -8.52
CA GLU A 270 -25.94 16.21 -7.95
C GLU A 270 -27.24 16.24 -8.77
N ASP A 271 -27.16 16.05 -10.09
CA ASP A 271 -28.31 16.00 -11.00
C ASP A 271 -28.87 14.57 -11.14
N HIS A 272 -28.16 13.55 -10.64
CA HIS A 272 -28.58 12.17 -10.74
C HIS A 272 -29.80 11.91 -9.82
N PRO A 273 -30.85 11.21 -10.27
CA PRO A 273 -32.07 10.99 -9.48
C PRO A 273 -31.82 10.30 -8.13
N ASP A 274 -30.80 9.43 -8.07
CA ASP A 274 -30.43 8.71 -6.84
C ASP A 274 -29.47 9.47 -5.91
N PHE A 275 -29.04 10.69 -6.25
CA PHE A 275 -28.08 11.46 -5.43
C PHE A 275 -28.57 11.64 -4.00
N LYS A 276 -29.84 12.04 -3.82
CA LYS A 276 -30.43 12.25 -2.50
C LYS A 276 -30.48 10.97 -1.67
N ALA A 277 -30.79 9.83 -2.31
CA ALA A 277 -30.80 8.53 -1.64
C ALA A 277 -29.40 8.14 -1.18
N ALA A 278 -28.38 8.38 -2.01
CA ALA A 278 -26.99 8.15 -1.63
C ALA A 278 -26.57 9.05 -0.45
N GLN A 279 -26.90 10.34 -0.46
CA GLN A 279 -26.61 11.26 0.65
C GLN A 279 -27.27 10.81 1.97
N GLN A 280 -28.55 10.42 1.91
CA GLN A 280 -29.26 9.90 3.08
C GLN A 280 -28.64 8.61 3.63
N LEU A 281 -28.15 7.73 2.75
CA LEU A 281 -27.45 6.52 3.16
C LEU A 281 -26.13 6.84 3.84
N SER A 282 -25.35 7.82 3.38
CA SER A 282 -24.14 8.24 4.08
C SER A 282 -24.43 8.88 5.46
N GLU A 283 -25.54 9.60 5.59
CA GLU A 283 -25.91 10.28 6.84
C GLU A 283 -26.51 9.33 7.90
N ARG A 284 -27.36 8.37 7.47
CA ARG A 284 -28.17 7.53 8.37
C ARG A 284 -27.34 6.72 9.36
N ASP A 285 -26.16 6.28 8.97
CA ASP A 285 -25.33 5.43 9.82
C ASP A 285 -24.58 6.20 10.91
N GLY A 286 -24.96 7.46 11.17
CA GLY A 286 -24.36 8.28 12.22
C GLY A 286 -22.89 8.60 11.95
N VAL A 287 -22.41 8.23 10.76
CA VAL A 287 -21.17 8.72 10.15
C VAL A 287 -21.51 9.82 9.13
N SER A 288 -22.57 10.61 9.40
CA SER A 288 -22.37 12.05 9.29
C SER A 288 -21.13 12.28 10.12
N ALA A 289 -19.97 12.46 9.48
CA ALA A 289 -18.77 12.86 10.18
C ALA A 289 -19.23 13.98 11.12
N ALA A 290 -19.35 13.69 12.42
CA ALA A 290 -19.04 14.69 13.40
C ALA A 290 -17.61 14.97 13.01
N ARG A 291 -17.44 15.96 12.09
CA ARG A 291 -16.20 16.23 11.35
C ARG A 291 -15.16 15.94 12.36
N ASP A 292 -14.36 14.87 12.14
CA ASP A 292 -13.35 14.48 13.12
C ASP A 292 -12.79 15.80 13.59
N PRO A 293 -12.85 16.17 14.87
CA PRO A 293 -12.38 17.49 15.30
C PRO A 293 -10.96 17.74 14.79
N ASN A 294 -10.26 16.68 14.39
CA ASN A 294 -9.00 16.65 13.67
C ASN A 294 -9.06 16.81 12.13
N THR A 295 -10.19 17.20 11.54
CA THR A 295 -10.32 17.50 10.11
C THR A 295 -10.05 18.98 9.89
N VAL A 296 -9.24 19.31 8.90
CA VAL A 296 -9.04 20.68 8.44
C VAL A 296 -10.16 21.06 7.48
N SER A 297 -10.65 22.30 7.57
CA SER A 297 -11.56 22.80 6.53
C SER A 297 -10.82 22.91 5.20
N ASP A 298 -11.53 22.82 4.07
CA ASP A 298 -10.93 22.91 2.73
C ASP A 298 -10.09 24.18 2.56
N ALA A 299 -10.59 25.31 3.05
CA ALA A 299 -9.85 26.58 3.02
C ALA A 299 -8.52 26.50 3.80
N GLN A 300 -8.55 25.96 5.02
CA GLN A 300 -7.34 25.73 5.82
C GLN A 300 -6.40 24.72 5.16
N ALA A 301 -6.93 23.66 4.55
CA ALA A 301 -6.16 22.64 3.87
C ALA A 301 -5.34 23.24 2.72
N LEU A 302 -5.92 24.18 1.95
CA LEU A 302 -5.20 24.92 0.91
C LEU A 302 -4.07 25.79 1.51
N GLU A 303 -4.33 26.53 2.59
CA GLU A 303 -3.29 27.35 3.24
C GLU A 303 -2.11 26.51 3.78
N ILE A 304 -2.43 25.38 4.42
CA ILE A 304 -1.44 24.42 4.92
C ILE A 304 -0.63 23.81 3.77
N ALA A 305 -1.30 23.41 2.69
CA ALA A 305 -0.65 22.85 1.51
C ALA A 305 0.28 23.87 0.85
N GLU A 306 -0.15 25.13 0.75
CA GLU A 306 0.68 26.22 0.22
C GLU A 306 1.95 26.40 1.05
N ALA A 307 1.83 26.50 2.37
CA ALA A 307 2.97 26.60 3.27
C ALA A 307 3.93 25.42 3.10
N THR A 308 3.39 24.21 2.97
CA THR A 308 4.16 22.98 2.76
C THR A 308 4.90 22.99 1.43
N PHE A 309 4.25 23.36 0.32
CA PHE A 309 4.89 23.45 -0.99
C PHE A 309 6.01 24.47 -1.01
N ARG A 310 5.78 25.67 -0.46
CA ARG A 310 6.84 26.70 -0.36
C ARG A 310 8.05 26.19 0.41
N TYR A 311 7.83 25.44 1.48
CA TYR A 311 8.93 24.80 2.21
C TYR A 311 9.66 23.75 1.37
N GLN A 312 8.92 22.86 0.69
CA GLN A 312 9.48 21.82 -0.17
C GLN A 312 10.34 22.39 -1.32
N PHE A 313 9.93 23.49 -1.92
CA PHE A 313 10.69 24.16 -2.99
C PHE A 313 12.09 24.57 -2.53
N LEU A 314 12.22 24.95 -1.26
CA LEU A 314 13.45 25.43 -0.67
C LEU A 314 14.29 24.32 -0.03
N HIS A 315 13.66 23.24 0.46
CA HIS A 315 14.32 22.23 1.30
C HIS A 315 14.28 20.80 0.73
N ASN A 316 14.05 20.63 -0.57
CA ASN A 316 14.07 19.30 -1.18
C ASN A 316 15.51 18.80 -1.40
N ALA A 317 15.69 17.48 -1.25
CA ALA A 317 16.97 16.81 -1.45
C ALA A 317 17.19 16.35 -2.92
N SER A 318 16.46 16.91 -3.89
CA SER A 318 16.61 16.50 -5.29
C SER A 318 17.97 16.93 -5.84
N GLY A 319 18.45 16.26 -6.89
CA GLY A 319 19.70 16.64 -7.54
C GLY A 319 19.62 17.98 -8.27
N ARG A 320 18.43 18.33 -8.78
CA ARG A 320 18.19 19.57 -9.52
C ARG A 320 17.78 20.75 -8.64
N GLN A 321 17.23 20.52 -7.45
CA GLN A 321 16.74 21.55 -6.53
C GLN A 321 16.01 22.69 -7.28
N GLN A 322 16.52 23.92 -7.15
CA GLN A 322 15.97 25.13 -7.76
C GLN A 322 16.30 25.31 -9.24
N GLU A 323 17.12 24.43 -9.82
CA GLU A 323 17.52 24.43 -11.25
C GLU A 323 16.55 23.63 -12.13
N ALA A 324 15.51 23.02 -11.56
CA ALA A 324 14.49 22.34 -12.35
C ALA A 324 13.82 23.34 -13.31
N ALA A 325 13.50 22.92 -14.54
CA ALA A 325 12.88 23.81 -15.52
C ALA A 325 11.45 24.25 -15.14
N ALA A 326 10.75 23.43 -14.37
CA ALA A 326 9.40 23.68 -13.84
C ALA A 326 9.16 22.84 -12.59
N TYR A 327 8.26 23.33 -11.74
CA TYR A 327 7.69 22.57 -10.63
C TYR A 327 6.25 22.17 -10.95
N PHE A 328 5.88 20.96 -10.58
CA PHE A 328 4.55 20.40 -10.86
C PHE A 328 3.91 19.98 -9.54
N LEU A 329 2.70 20.48 -9.25
CA LEU A 329 2.06 20.23 -7.95
C LEU A 329 0.96 19.18 -8.06
N SER A 330 0.92 18.26 -7.11
CA SER A 330 -0.24 17.40 -6.88
C SER A 330 -0.74 17.56 -5.46
N LEU A 331 -2.03 17.86 -5.33
CA LEU A 331 -2.69 18.07 -4.06
C LEU A 331 -3.73 16.96 -3.88
N PHE A 332 -3.55 16.14 -2.84
CA PHE A 332 -4.38 14.98 -2.54
C PHE A 332 -4.53 14.01 -3.72
N GLY A 333 -3.45 13.85 -4.49
CA GLY A 333 -3.42 13.00 -5.69
C GLY A 333 -4.10 13.60 -6.93
N GLN A 334 -4.62 14.83 -6.84
CA GLN A 334 -5.26 15.54 -7.94
C GLN A 334 -4.42 16.75 -8.37
N ASP A 335 -4.82 17.39 -9.48
CA ASP A 335 -4.28 18.68 -9.85
C ASP A 335 -4.92 19.77 -8.99
N PRO A 336 -4.14 20.73 -8.45
CA PRO A 336 -4.72 21.92 -7.87
C PRO A 336 -5.48 22.74 -8.92
N ASP A 337 -6.53 23.42 -8.49
CA ASP A 337 -7.25 24.36 -9.34
C ASP A 337 -6.39 25.59 -9.72
N ASP A 338 -6.86 26.34 -10.71
CA ASP A 338 -6.12 27.50 -11.22
C ASP A 338 -6.01 28.63 -10.17
N ALA A 339 -6.98 28.72 -9.24
CA ALA A 339 -6.96 29.71 -8.17
C ALA A 339 -5.83 29.43 -7.17
N PHE A 340 -5.59 28.15 -6.85
CA PHE A 340 -4.49 27.72 -6.01
C PHE A 340 -3.14 27.93 -6.69
N LEU A 341 -3.01 27.57 -7.97
CA LEU A 341 -1.76 27.78 -8.73
C LEU A 341 -1.38 29.26 -8.83
N LYS A 342 -2.37 30.14 -8.95
CA LYS A 342 -2.16 31.60 -8.99
C LYS A 342 -1.47 32.14 -7.74
N ARG A 343 -1.58 31.47 -6.59
CA ARG A 343 -0.87 31.85 -5.35
C ARG A 343 0.65 31.77 -5.49
N PHE A 344 1.15 31.07 -6.50
CA PHE A 344 2.56 30.93 -6.82
C PHE A 344 2.96 31.69 -8.09
N GLU A 345 2.13 32.60 -8.57
CA GLU A 345 2.44 33.44 -9.73
C GLU A 345 3.77 34.19 -9.52
N GLY A 346 4.64 34.14 -10.53
CA GLY A 346 5.98 34.73 -10.47
C GLY A 346 7.07 33.87 -9.81
N HIS A 347 6.74 32.70 -9.26
CA HIS A 347 7.75 31.77 -8.75
C HIS A 347 8.71 31.30 -9.86
N LYS A 348 9.99 31.14 -9.54
CA LYS A 348 11.02 30.58 -10.43
C LYS A 348 11.65 29.34 -9.76
N PRO A 349 11.56 28.15 -10.38
CA PRO A 349 10.96 27.86 -11.69
C PRO A 349 9.42 27.94 -11.69
N PRO A 350 8.78 28.06 -12.87
CA PRO A 350 7.33 28.19 -12.99
C PRO A 350 6.59 26.96 -12.44
N ILE A 351 5.43 27.20 -11.84
CA ILE A 351 4.60 26.17 -11.23
C ILE A 351 3.46 25.76 -12.15
N GLN A 352 3.24 24.45 -12.31
CA GLN A 352 2.24 23.86 -13.20
C GLN A 352 1.46 22.74 -12.52
N LYS A 353 0.37 22.30 -13.17
CA LYS A 353 -0.44 21.16 -12.75
C LYS A 353 0.36 19.85 -12.74
N GLY A 354 0.11 18.99 -11.78
CA GLY A 354 0.78 17.70 -11.60
C GLY A 354 0.60 16.74 -12.77
N SER A 355 -0.48 16.88 -13.55
CA SER A 355 -0.75 16.14 -14.80
C SER A 355 0.14 16.57 -15.97
N ALA A 356 0.66 17.80 -15.97
CA ALA A 356 1.60 18.29 -16.98
C ALA A 356 3.04 17.78 -16.77
N PHE A 357 3.28 17.06 -15.67
CA PHE A 357 4.58 16.52 -15.34
C PHE A 357 5.05 15.51 -16.38
N VAL A 358 6.20 15.78 -16.98
CA VAL A 358 6.89 14.87 -17.90
C VAL A 358 8.22 14.45 -17.28
N VAL A 359 8.51 13.16 -17.32
CA VAL A 359 9.77 12.57 -16.85
C VAL A 359 10.97 13.34 -17.43
N GLY A 360 11.88 13.77 -16.55
CA GLY A 360 13.08 14.52 -16.91
C GLY A 360 12.88 16.03 -17.15
N LYS A 361 11.64 16.55 -17.13
CA LYS A 361 11.36 17.98 -17.40
C LYS A 361 11.11 18.86 -16.17
N GLY A 362 11.29 18.33 -14.96
CA GLY A 362 11.20 19.12 -13.73
C GLY A 362 11.05 18.26 -12.48
N LEU A 363 10.49 18.86 -11.42
CA LEU A 363 10.21 18.20 -10.15
C LEU A 363 8.71 18.18 -9.88
N LYS A 364 8.17 17.01 -9.49
CA LYS A 364 6.79 16.91 -9.03
C LYS A 364 6.73 16.89 -7.51
N PHE A 365 6.13 17.91 -6.93
CA PHE A 365 5.88 18.02 -5.49
C PHE A 365 4.48 17.53 -5.18
N ARG A 366 4.31 16.96 -3.99
CA ARG A 366 3.01 16.46 -3.53
C ARG A 366 2.75 16.73 -2.06
N VAL A 367 1.48 17.04 -1.80
CA VAL A 367 0.84 16.99 -0.49
C VAL A 367 -0.22 15.91 -0.58
N GLU A 368 -0.05 14.82 0.16
CA GLU A 368 -0.89 13.61 0.06
C GLU A 368 -1.97 13.59 1.13
N ARG A 369 -1.67 14.07 2.34
CA ARG A 369 -2.59 14.02 3.48
C ARG A 369 -2.27 15.13 4.48
N ILE A 370 -3.30 15.70 5.11
CA ILE A 370 -3.17 16.59 6.26
C ILE A 370 -3.91 15.95 7.43
N LYS A 371 -3.22 15.74 8.56
CA LYS A 371 -3.78 15.25 9.82
C LYS A 371 -3.73 16.40 10.82
N ARG A 372 -4.86 16.87 11.35
CA ARG A 372 -4.81 17.85 12.43
C ARG A 372 -4.32 17.18 13.71
N VAL A 373 -3.44 17.88 14.42
CA VAL A 373 -2.93 17.50 15.73
C VAL A 373 -3.58 18.37 16.82
N SER A 374 -3.81 19.64 16.51
CA SER A 374 -4.58 20.59 17.33
C SER A 374 -5.15 21.71 16.44
N ASP A 375 -5.87 22.67 17.03
CA ASP A 375 -6.39 23.83 16.30
C ASP A 375 -5.32 24.63 15.54
N THR A 376 -4.08 24.61 16.05
CA THR A 376 -2.94 25.38 15.55
C THR A 376 -1.81 24.51 15.02
N LYS A 377 -1.99 23.19 14.91
CA LYS A 377 -0.93 22.27 14.50
C LYS A 377 -1.47 21.14 13.64
N VAL A 378 -0.77 20.84 12.55
CA VAL A 378 -1.08 19.73 11.66
C VAL A 378 0.19 19.00 11.24
N GLU A 379 0.02 17.73 10.90
CA GLU A 379 1.02 16.90 10.23
C GLU A 379 0.63 16.75 8.75
N VAL A 380 1.56 17.04 7.86
CA VAL A 380 1.35 16.95 6.41
C VAL A 380 2.24 15.88 5.84
N SER A 381 1.65 14.85 5.25
CA SER A 381 2.39 13.83 4.50
C SER A 381 2.57 14.29 3.05
N GLY A 382 3.79 14.21 2.52
CA GLY A 382 4.08 14.66 1.17
C GLY A 382 5.49 14.27 0.72
N GLY A 383 6.00 14.96 -0.30
CA GLY A 383 7.38 14.81 -0.75
C GLY A 383 7.55 15.29 -2.18
N TYR A 384 8.65 14.88 -2.83
CA TYR A 384 8.89 15.18 -4.23
C TYR A 384 9.23 13.93 -5.04
N TYR A 385 9.15 14.06 -6.35
CA TYR A 385 9.51 13.05 -7.34
C TYR A 385 10.31 13.71 -8.47
N GLU A 386 11.54 13.25 -8.62
CA GLU A 386 12.51 13.67 -9.64
C GLU A 386 12.71 12.49 -10.59
N ALA A 387 11.78 12.33 -11.53
CA ALA A 387 11.62 11.13 -12.32
C ALA A 387 12.91 10.48 -12.82
N GLY A 388 13.18 9.27 -12.33
CA GLY A 388 14.33 8.45 -12.72
C GLY A 388 15.62 8.76 -11.96
N LEU A 389 15.65 9.76 -11.08
CA LEU A 389 16.80 10.09 -10.24
C LEU A 389 16.49 9.86 -8.76
N SER A 390 15.47 10.54 -8.24
CA SER A 390 15.15 10.48 -6.83
C SER A 390 13.66 10.67 -6.52
N SER A 391 13.23 10.22 -5.35
CA SER A 391 11.90 10.50 -4.81
C SER A 391 11.98 10.44 -3.31
N SER A 392 11.25 11.31 -2.61
CA SER A 392 11.17 11.29 -1.15
C SER A 392 9.75 11.10 -0.66
N GLY A 393 9.61 10.63 0.58
CA GLY A 393 8.39 10.75 1.37
C GLY A 393 8.72 11.33 2.73
N ASN A 394 8.02 12.41 3.08
CA ASN A 394 8.27 13.23 4.26
C ASN A 394 6.98 13.43 5.06
N THR A 395 7.13 13.68 6.37
CA THR A 395 6.10 14.32 7.20
C THR A 395 6.58 15.70 7.61
N TYR A 396 5.77 16.71 7.31
CA TYR A 396 5.99 18.09 7.73
C TYR A 396 5.12 18.41 8.93
N ILE A 397 5.68 19.09 9.92
CA ILE A 397 4.93 19.69 11.03
C ILE A 397 4.62 21.12 10.63
N VAL A 398 3.34 21.48 10.56
CA VAL A 398 2.90 22.82 10.17
C VAL A 398 2.09 23.42 11.31
N GLU A 399 2.51 24.60 11.77
CA GLU A 399 1.91 25.30 12.90
C GLU A 399 1.37 26.66 12.47
N LEU A 400 0.22 27.04 13.03
CA LEU A 400 -0.37 28.36 12.85
C LEU A 400 0.35 29.35 13.76
N LYS A 401 1.20 30.20 13.17
CA LYS A 401 1.94 31.26 13.86
C LYS A 401 1.53 32.61 13.30
N GLU A 402 1.09 33.50 14.17
CA GLU A 402 0.69 34.86 13.80
C GLU A 402 -0.36 34.88 12.67
N GLY A 403 -1.30 33.94 12.72
CA GLY A 403 -2.36 33.80 11.72
C GLY A 403 -1.93 33.19 10.38
N LYS A 404 -0.71 32.65 10.26
CA LYS A 404 -0.23 31.97 9.06
C LYS A 404 0.28 30.57 9.37
N TRP A 405 -0.01 29.62 8.49
CA TRP A 405 0.55 28.27 8.58
C TRP A 405 2.02 28.29 8.15
N VAL A 406 2.90 27.74 8.99
CA VAL A 406 4.34 27.70 8.75
C VAL A 406 4.87 26.31 9.04
N VAL A 407 5.70 25.76 8.15
CA VAL A 407 6.39 24.49 8.41
C VAL A 407 7.45 24.70 9.49
N THR A 408 7.33 23.99 10.61
CA THR A 408 8.23 24.09 11.77
C THR A 408 9.05 22.82 12.02
N GLY A 409 8.76 21.74 11.29
CA GLY A 409 9.55 20.51 11.30
C GLY A 409 9.39 19.74 9.99
N ASP A 410 10.41 18.97 9.64
CA ASP A 410 10.43 18.06 8.49
C ASP A 410 11.14 16.77 8.89
N THR A 411 10.47 15.64 8.72
CA THR A 411 11.02 14.30 8.90
C THR A 411 10.94 13.54 7.57
N MET A 412 12.10 13.26 6.98
CA MET A 412 12.20 12.41 5.79
C MET A 412 12.16 10.93 6.20
N HIS A 413 11.14 10.21 5.77
CA HIS A 413 10.97 8.78 6.08
C HIS A 413 11.72 7.88 5.11
N TRP A 414 11.76 8.27 3.84
CA TRP A 414 12.45 7.50 2.82
C TRP A 414 12.89 8.40 1.68
N ILE A 415 13.97 7.96 1.03
CA ILE A 415 14.43 8.49 -0.25
C ILE A 415 14.80 7.31 -1.15
N SER A 416 14.22 7.26 -2.34
CA SER A 416 14.60 6.29 -3.36
C SER A 416 15.58 6.96 -4.31
N TRP A 417 16.66 6.27 -4.66
CA TRP A 417 17.63 6.73 -5.66
C TRP A 417 17.71 5.71 -6.79
N ASN A 418 17.86 6.18 -8.03
CA ASN A 418 18.26 5.32 -9.12
C ASN A 418 19.79 5.09 -9.05
N ARG A 419 20.21 3.85 -8.77
CA ARG A 419 21.64 3.51 -8.62
C ARG A 419 22.42 3.59 -9.94
N GLU A 420 21.75 3.50 -11.09
CA GLU A 420 22.42 3.44 -12.40
C GLU A 420 23.01 4.78 -12.86
N THR A 421 22.49 5.91 -12.36
CA THR A 421 22.98 7.24 -12.77
C THR A 421 24.17 7.74 -11.96
N TRP A 422 24.55 7.06 -10.87
CA TRP A 422 25.60 7.53 -9.95
C TRP A 422 26.98 6.90 -10.20
N SER A 423 27.05 5.85 -11.03
CA SER A 423 28.32 5.24 -11.44
C SER A 423 28.90 5.96 -12.67
N ALA A 424 29.60 7.10 -12.48
CA ALA A 424 30.75 7.51 -13.33
C ALA A 424 31.45 8.86 -13.01
N GLY A 425 30.88 9.84 -12.31
CA GLY A 425 31.46 11.21 -12.40
C GLY A 425 31.43 12.15 -11.19
N ALA A 426 30.74 11.85 -10.09
CA ALA A 426 30.41 12.89 -9.09
C ALA A 426 31.28 12.90 -7.81
N LEU A 427 32.33 12.10 -7.71
CA LEU A 427 33.17 11.99 -6.49
C LEU A 427 34.44 12.87 -6.49
N ALA A 428 34.59 13.82 -7.41
CA ALA A 428 35.80 14.64 -7.45
C ALA A 428 35.81 15.84 -6.47
N ASP A 429 34.66 16.41 -6.06
CA ASP A 429 34.67 17.76 -5.45
C ASP A 429 33.75 18.00 -4.24
N VAL A 430 33.37 16.99 -3.45
CA VAL A 430 32.64 17.23 -2.19
C VAL A 430 33.52 16.89 -0.97
N PRO A 431 33.86 17.86 -0.09
CA PRO A 431 34.58 17.60 1.15
C PRO A 431 33.75 16.69 2.07
N SER A 432 34.33 15.59 2.51
CA SER A 432 33.69 14.59 3.37
C SER A 432 33.38 15.18 4.76
N GLN A 433 32.13 15.53 5.04
CA GLN A 433 31.60 15.50 6.40
C GLN A 433 31.06 14.10 6.67
N ARG A 434 31.72 13.38 7.59
CA ARG A 434 31.32 12.05 8.08
C ARG A 434 29.95 12.14 8.75
N LEU A 435 28.95 11.54 8.13
CA LEU A 435 27.77 11.01 8.82
C LEU A 435 28.09 9.56 9.20
N ASP A 436 28.39 9.32 10.48
CA ASP A 436 28.50 7.97 11.04
C ASP A 436 27.10 7.36 11.16
N VAL A 437 26.70 6.56 10.18
CA VAL A 437 25.58 5.62 10.30
C VAL A 437 26.17 4.21 10.26
N GLY A 438 26.53 3.70 11.44
CA GLY A 438 27.06 2.36 11.61
C GLY A 438 25.97 1.31 11.46
N TYR A 439 25.92 0.62 10.31
CA TYR A 439 25.22 -0.67 10.18
C TYR A 439 26.12 -1.77 10.73
N CYS A 440 25.71 -2.38 11.84
CA CYS A 440 26.41 -3.48 12.48
C CYS A 440 25.98 -4.82 11.84
N LEU A 441 26.74 -5.30 10.86
CA LEU A 441 26.66 -6.69 10.39
C LEU A 441 27.55 -7.56 11.28
N ARG A 442 26.95 -8.32 12.21
CA ARG A 442 27.65 -9.38 12.96
C ARG A 442 27.69 -10.67 12.14
N SER A 443 28.85 -10.98 11.58
CA SER A 443 29.24 -12.37 11.26
C SER A 443 29.84 -13.02 12.51
N GLY A 444 29.35 -14.20 12.87
CA GLY A 444 29.84 -14.98 14.01
C GLY A 444 31.30 -15.38 13.87
N GLY A 445 32.06 -15.22 14.96
CA GLY A 445 33.44 -15.65 15.07
C GLY A 445 33.86 -15.59 16.54
N SER A 446 34.12 -16.77 17.11
CA SER A 446 34.61 -16.99 18.46
C SER A 446 36.00 -16.38 18.67
N SER A 447 36.12 -15.44 19.61
CA SER A 447 37.21 -15.38 20.62
C SER A 447 37.03 -14.12 21.49
N ARG A 448 37.28 -14.26 22.80
CA ARG A 448 37.34 -13.14 23.76
C ARG A 448 38.46 -12.17 23.38
N PRO A 449 38.26 -10.86 23.62
CA PRO A 449 39.29 -10.06 24.29
C PRO A 449 38.65 -9.26 25.43
N GLU A 450 39.16 -9.37 26.67
CA GLU A 450 40.29 -8.61 27.22
C GLU A 450 40.02 -7.09 27.25
N ILE A 451 39.81 -6.60 28.48
CA ILE A 451 39.44 -5.23 28.83
C ILE A 451 40.68 -4.35 28.69
N LEU A 452 40.64 -3.40 27.76
CA LEU A 452 41.56 -2.26 27.74
C LEU A 452 40.74 -0.97 27.83
N HIS A 453 40.91 -0.28 28.97
CA HIS A 453 40.51 1.12 29.13
C HIS A 453 41.34 2.02 28.21
N PRO A 454 40.71 3.06 27.62
CA PRO A 454 41.40 4.31 27.39
C PRO A 454 40.77 5.45 28.19
N LYS A 455 41.67 6.16 28.85
CA LYS A 455 41.50 7.44 29.52
C LYS A 455 41.42 8.59 28.50
N LEU A 456 40.67 9.62 28.87
CA LEU A 456 40.77 11.05 28.51
C LEU A 456 40.17 11.52 27.16
N CYS A 457 39.00 12.15 27.27
CA CYS A 457 38.70 13.43 26.62
C CYS A 457 37.80 14.30 27.53
N PRO A 458 37.82 15.63 27.37
CA PRO A 458 37.50 16.59 28.44
C PRO A 458 36.02 16.95 28.59
N ARG A 459 35.73 17.45 29.79
CA ARG A 459 34.50 18.05 30.29
C ARG A 459 33.86 19.06 29.33
N ASN A 460 32.55 18.94 29.10
CA ASN A 460 31.51 19.93 29.47
C ASN A 460 30.24 19.73 28.62
N VAL A 461 29.24 19.01 29.14
CA VAL A 461 27.82 19.44 29.15
C VAL A 461 27.17 18.71 30.33
N ARG A 462 26.70 19.47 31.33
CA ARG A 462 25.84 18.97 32.42
C ARG A 462 24.45 18.74 31.85
N LEU A 463 23.93 17.51 31.96
CA LEU A 463 22.50 17.24 31.98
C LEU A 463 22.16 16.71 33.37
N ASP A 464 21.44 17.53 34.11
CA ASP A 464 20.87 17.23 35.42
C ASP A 464 19.59 16.42 35.20
N VAL A 465 19.61 15.13 35.54
CA VAL A 465 18.42 14.28 35.56
C VAL A 465 18.23 13.84 37.00
N ARG A 466 17.35 14.53 37.73
CA ARG A 466 16.83 14.06 39.00
C ARG A 466 15.89 12.89 38.75
N ALA A 467 16.25 11.74 39.30
CA ALA A 467 15.38 10.59 39.46
C ALA A 467 14.22 10.92 40.40
N ILE A 468 13.01 10.48 40.04
CA ILE A 468 11.86 10.39 40.93
C ILE A 468 11.74 8.91 41.30
N GLU A 469 11.99 8.60 42.57
CA GLU A 469 11.59 7.35 43.21
C GLU A 469 10.08 7.39 43.49
N PHE A 470 9.39 6.30 43.19
CA PHE A 470 8.01 6.07 43.64
C PHE A 470 8.04 5.23 44.92
N GLN A 471 7.33 5.72 45.94
CA GLN A 471 6.79 4.90 47.03
C GLN A 471 5.51 4.19 46.60
#